data_AF-A0A0Q8RA99-F1
#
_entry.id   AF-A0A0Q8RA99-F1
#
_cell.length_a   1.000
_cell.length_b   1.000
_cell.length_c   1.000
_cell.angle_alpha   90.00
_cell.angle_beta   90.00
_cell.angle_gamma   90.00
#
_symmetry.space_group_name_H-M   'P 1'
#
loop_
_entity.id
_entity.type
_entity.pdbx_description
1 polymer ?
#
loop_
_entity_poly.entity_id
_entity_poly.type
_entity_poly.pdbx_seq_one_letter_code
_entity_poly.pdbx_strand_id
1 'polypeptide(L)'
;MPAIYVLDVPEFRALADVARTKPHYRVTEPGLGYLKIESDGDILFDRKELGFKPAIWYGAFTGGVHGRIAEFGRDRVRIVADGEGPAK
;
A
#
# COMPACT_ATOMS: atom_id res chain seq x y z
N MET A 1 -1.50 11.12 7.06
CA MET A 1 -2.14 10.18 6.12
C MET A 1 -1.06 9.31 5.48
N PRO A 2 -1.13 7.98 5.62
CA PRO A 2 -0.17 7.09 4.99
C PRO A 2 -0.36 7.01 3.47
N ALA A 3 0.72 6.72 2.76
CA ALA A 3 0.68 6.42 1.33
C ALA A 3 1.73 5.37 0.95
N ILE A 4 1.47 4.62 -0.12
CA ILE A 4 2.43 3.73 -0.76
C ILE A 4 2.59 4.07 -2.24
N TYR A 5 3.78 3.81 -2.75
CA TYR A 5 4.12 3.91 -4.17
C TYR A 5 4.37 2.51 -4.70
N VAL A 6 3.65 2.16 -5.76
CA VAL A 6 3.63 0.82 -6.35
C VAL A 6 3.96 0.96 -7.83
N LEU A 7 4.80 0.07 -8.37
CA LEU A 7 5.08 0.08 -9.82
C LEU A 7 3.78 -0.18 -10.59
N ASP A 8 3.56 0.60 -11.65
CA ASP A 8 2.42 0.41 -12.55
C ASP A 8 2.70 -0.70 -13.56
N VAL A 9 2.72 -1.93 -13.05
CA VAL A 9 2.92 -3.16 -13.82
C VAL A 9 1.79 -4.16 -13.53
N PRO A 10 1.48 -5.08 -14.47
CA PRO A 10 0.37 -6.02 -14.31
C PRO A 10 0.41 -6.82 -13.00
N GLU A 11 1.60 -7.16 -12.52
CA GLU A 11 1.84 -7.94 -11.31
C GLU A 11 1.31 -7.26 -10.04
N PHE A 12 1.30 -5.92 -10.00
CA PHE A 12 0.87 -5.15 -8.83
C PHE A 12 -0.47 -4.43 -9.00
N ARG A 13 -1.08 -4.51 -10.19
CA ARG A 13 -2.32 -3.80 -10.54
C ARG A 13 -3.46 -4.07 -9.56
N ALA A 14 -3.54 -5.29 -9.01
CA ALA A 14 -4.55 -5.67 -8.03
C ALA A 14 -4.58 -4.76 -6.79
N LEU A 15 -3.46 -4.16 -6.38
CA LEU A 15 -3.43 -3.19 -5.28
C LEU A 15 -4.25 -1.95 -5.59
N ALA A 16 -4.06 -1.39 -6.79
CA ALA A 16 -4.80 -0.22 -7.24
C ALA A 16 -6.28 -0.55 -7.47
N ASP A 17 -6.57 -1.72 -8.02
CA ASP A 17 -7.95 -2.16 -8.27
C ASP A 17 -8.72 -2.35 -6.96
N VAL A 18 -8.14 -3.04 -5.97
CA VAL A 18 -8.72 -3.17 -4.62
C VAL A 18 -8.80 -1.82 -3.91
N ALA A 19 -7.80 -0.95 -4.05
CA ALA A 19 -7.85 0.39 -3.45
C ALA A 19 -9.02 1.23 -4.02
N ARG A 20 -9.27 1.16 -5.34
CA ARG A 20 -10.36 1.91 -5.99
C ARG A 20 -11.76 1.48 -5.53
N THR A 21 -11.93 0.28 -4.96
CA THR A 21 -13.22 -0.15 -4.40
C THR A 21 -13.46 0.36 -2.97
N LYS A 22 -12.45 0.93 -2.31
CA LYS A 22 -12.52 1.39 -0.92
C LYS A 22 -12.76 2.90 -0.88
N PRO A 23 -13.85 3.39 -0.24
CA PRO A 23 -14.24 4.80 -0.29
C PRO A 23 -13.27 5.77 0.40
N HIS A 24 -12.42 5.27 1.30
CA HIS A 24 -11.43 6.05 2.05
C HIS A 24 -10.03 5.99 1.41
N TYR A 25 -9.90 5.36 0.24
CA TYR A 25 -8.65 5.25 -0.50
C TYR A 25 -8.70 6.16 -1.73
N ARG A 26 -7.55 6.70 -2.10
CA ARG A 26 -7.34 7.44 -3.33
C ARG A 26 -6.16 6.85 -4.08
N VAL A 27 -6.35 6.65 -5.38
CA VAL A 27 -5.30 6.16 -6.29
C VAL A 27 -5.00 7.27 -7.29
N THR A 28 -3.74 7.67 -7.37
CA THR A 28 -3.26 8.71 -8.29
C THR A 28 -2.02 8.23 -9.05
N GLU A 29 -1.71 8.91 -10.15
CA GLU A 29 -0.55 8.63 -11.01
C GLU A 29 0.48 9.75 -10.85
N PRO A 30 1.43 9.65 -9.90
CA PRO A 30 2.47 10.67 -9.70
C PRO A 30 3.48 10.76 -10.85
N GLY A 31 3.42 9.83 -11.81
CA GLY A 31 4.36 9.72 -12.93
C GLY A 31 5.44 8.66 -12.71
N LEU A 32 6.43 8.63 -13.61
CA LEU A 32 7.59 7.72 -13.59
C LEU A 32 7.23 6.22 -13.52
N GLY A 33 6.03 5.82 -13.97
CA GLY A 33 5.58 4.43 -13.93
C GLY A 33 5.18 3.93 -12.54
N TYR A 34 4.77 4.83 -11.64
CA TYR A 34 4.24 4.48 -10.33
C TYR A 34 2.77 4.89 -10.17
N LEU A 35 2.07 4.13 -9.35
CA LEU A 35 0.78 4.48 -8.76
C LEU A 35 1.00 4.85 -7.29
N LYS A 36 0.36 5.94 -6.85
CA LYS A 36 0.29 6.33 -5.44
C LYS A 36 -1.06 5.92 -4.88
N ILE A 37 -1.05 5.15 -3.79
CA ILE A 37 -2.25 4.77 -3.05
C ILE A 37 -2.19 5.41 -1.67
N GLU A 38 -3.17 6.24 -1.34
CA GLU A 38 -3.27 6.96 -0.07
C GLU A 38 -4.61 6.69 0.63
N SER A 39 -4.64 6.77 1.95
CA SER A 39 -5.82 6.52 2.78
C SER A 39 -6.02 7.63 3.82
N ASP A 40 -7.27 7.94 4.14
CA ASP A 40 -7.62 8.83 5.26
C ASP A 40 -7.30 8.20 6.62
N GLY A 41 -7.23 6.86 6.68
CA GLY A 41 -6.83 6.10 7.85
C GLY A 41 -5.66 5.16 7.53
N ASP A 42 -5.65 3.99 8.14
CA ASP A 42 -4.64 2.98 7.85
C ASP A 42 -4.80 2.40 6.43
N ILE A 43 -3.68 2.02 5.82
CA ILE A 43 -3.67 1.19 4.63
C ILE A 43 -3.60 -0.28 5.05
N LEU A 44 -4.55 -1.06 4.56
CA LEU A 44 -4.78 -2.47 4.88
C LEU A 44 -4.99 -3.23 3.57
N PHE A 45 -4.12 -4.19 3.32
CA PHE A 45 -4.29 -5.16 2.24
C PHE A 45 -4.15 -6.58 2.75
N ASP A 46 -4.98 -7.46 2.19
CA ASP A 46 -4.90 -8.90 2.40
C ASP A 46 -4.36 -9.57 1.12
N ARG A 47 -3.35 -10.44 1.27
CA ARG A 47 -2.68 -11.13 0.17
C ARG A 47 -3.66 -12.00 -0.63
N LYS A 48 -4.64 -12.62 0.03
CA LYS A 48 -5.62 -13.50 -0.64
C LYS A 48 -6.64 -12.68 -1.42
N GLU A 49 -7.09 -11.55 -0.88
CA GLU A 49 -7.95 -10.58 -1.60
C GLU A 49 -7.27 -10.11 -2.90
N LEU A 50 -5.96 -9.85 -2.84
CA LEU A 50 -5.16 -9.43 -4.00
C LEU A 50 -4.83 -10.58 -4.96
N GLY A 51 -5.06 -11.84 -4.59
CA GLY A 51 -4.63 -13.02 -5.37
C GLY A 51 -3.10 -13.17 -5.48
N PHE A 52 -2.32 -12.53 -4.62
CA PHE A 52 -0.87 -12.51 -4.71
C PHE A 52 -0.23 -13.83 -4.28
N LYS A 53 0.68 -14.33 -5.12
CA LYS A 53 1.65 -15.36 -4.75
C LYS A 53 2.67 -14.77 -3.76
N PRO A 54 3.30 -15.59 -2.89
CA PRO A 54 4.26 -15.09 -1.91
C PRO A 54 5.39 -14.22 -2.49
N ALA A 55 5.90 -14.55 -3.68
CA ALA A 55 6.97 -13.78 -4.33
C ALA A 55 6.54 -12.35 -4.72
N ILE A 56 5.30 -12.18 -5.19
CA ILE A 56 4.76 -10.87 -5.55
C ILE A 56 4.41 -10.08 -4.29
N TRP A 57 3.86 -10.74 -3.27
CA TRP A 57 3.48 -10.14 -2.00
C TRP A 57 4.64 -9.41 -1.32
N TYR A 58 5.79 -10.06 -1.18
CA TYR A 58 6.94 -9.44 -0.51
C TYR A 58 7.64 -8.37 -1.36
N GLY A 59 7.38 -8.31 -2.67
CA GLY A 59 7.88 -7.25 -3.55
C GLY A 59 6.98 -6.01 -3.66
N ALA A 60 5.70 -6.13 -3.29
CA ALA A 60 4.65 -5.14 -3.57
C ALA A 60 4.84 -3.76 -2.95
N PHE A 61 5.56 -3.65 -1.82
CA PHE A 61 5.70 -2.40 -1.04
C PHE A 61 7.11 -1.81 -1.11
N THR A 62 7.86 -2.12 -2.18
CA THR A 62 9.25 -1.67 -2.38
C THR A 62 9.37 -0.33 -3.12
N GLY A 63 8.30 0.16 -3.73
CA GLY A 63 8.31 1.41 -4.50
C GLY A 63 8.34 2.69 -3.64
N GLY A 64 8.15 2.55 -2.33
CA GLY A 64 8.20 3.64 -1.35
C GLY A 64 7.00 3.64 -0.42
N VAL A 65 7.22 4.02 0.84
CA VAL A 65 6.18 4.12 1.87
C VAL A 65 6.30 5.47 2.55
N HIS A 66 5.18 6.17 2.67
CA HIS A 66 5.02 7.36 3.50
C HIS A 66 4.17 7.00 4.72
N GLY A 67 4.76 7.11 5.91
CA GLY A 67 4.24 6.55 7.16
C GLY A 67 5.03 5.31 7.58
N ARG A 68 4.43 4.46 8.41
CA ARG A 68 5.10 3.32 9.03
C ARG A 68 4.38 2.01 8.74
N ILE A 69 5.12 1.00 8.29
CA ILE A 69 4.64 -0.38 8.26
C ILE A 69 4.50 -0.88 9.70
N ALA A 70 3.28 -1.00 10.20
CA ALA A 70 2.98 -1.51 11.54
C ALA A 70 2.91 -3.05 11.57
N GLU A 71 2.52 -3.66 10.46
CA GLU A 71 2.50 -5.10 10.26
C GLU A 71 2.83 -5.41 8.80
N PHE A 72 3.71 -6.38 8.56
CA PHE A 72 3.87 -6.98 7.23
C PHE A 72 4.13 -8.47 7.41
N GLY A 73 3.03 -9.21 7.49
CA GLY A 73 3.05 -10.66 7.68
C GLY A 73 2.91 -11.41 6.36
N ARG A 74 2.65 -12.71 6.49
CA ARG A 74 2.42 -13.62 5.36
C ARG A 74 1.18 -13.26 4.54
N ASP A 75 0.13 -12.78 5.20
CA ASP A 75 -1.19 -12.63 4.59
C ASP A 75 -1.71 -11.19 4.64
N ARG A 76 -1.14 -10.32 5.48
CA ARG A 76 -1.65 -8.97 5.71
C ARG A 76 -0.54 -7.96 5.87
N VAL A 77 -0.81 -6.75 5.40
CA VAL A 77 0.00 -5.56 5.66
C VAL A 77 -0.88 -4.50 6.29
N ARG A 78 -0.32 -3.77 7.24
CA ARG A 78 -0.92 -2.57 7.84
C ARG A 78 0.10 -1.45 7.84
N ILE A 79 -0.24 -0.34 7.20
CA ILE A 79 0.59 0.86 7.14
C ILE A 79 -0.21 1.99 7.78
N VAL A 80 0.39 2.59 8.80
CA VAL A 80 -0.21 3.67 9.58
C VAL A 80 0.44 4.99 9.21
N ALA A 81 -0.25 6.11 9.47
CA ALA A 81 0.39 7.41 9.40
C ALA A 81 1.63 7.44 10.32
N ASP A 82 2.65 8.18 9.92
CA ASP A 82 3.70 8.57 10.86
C ASP A 82 3.01 9.41 11.95
N GLY A 83 2.87 8.84 13.14
CA GLY A 83 2.55 9.62 14.31
C GLY A 83 3.84 10.29 14.74
N GLU A 84 3.78 11.59 15.01
CA GLU A 84 4.81 12.30 15.79
C GLU A 84 5.32 11.33 16.86
N GLY A 85 6.60 10.93 16.77
CA GLY A 85 7.22 10.15 17.84
C GLY A 85 6.99 10.88 19.17
N PRO A 86 6.96 10.19 20.31
CA PRO A 86 6.83 10.88 21.60
C PRO A 86 7.84 12.02 21.62
N ALA A 87 7.36 13.25 21.85
CA ALA A 87 8.21 14.42 22.02
C ALA A 87 9.34 14.03 22.98
N LYS A 88 10.57 14.00 22.44
CA LYS A 88 11.75 13.62 23.20
C LYS A 88 12.11 14.71 24.19
#